data_AF-A0A722SIB9-F1
#
_entry.id   AF-A0A722SIB9-F1
#
_cell.length_a   1.000
_cell.length_b   1.000
_cell.length_c   1.000
_cell.angle_alpha   90.00
_cell.angle_beta   90.00
_cell.angle_gamma   90.00
#
_symmetry.space_group_name_H-M   'P 1'
#
loop_
_entity.id
_entity.type
_entity.pdbx_description
1 polymer ?
#
loop_
_entity_poly.entity_id
_entity_poly.type
_entity_poly.pdbx_seq_one_letter_code
_entity_poly.pdbx_strand_id
1 'polypeptide(L)'
;PHHFSNEADLINRLALGMTAAKFRVHHEIGKKEPIRDYLTPEQIHCITELQRANTVFISMGWDFEQRKEVLRGMFERNHRQPLIEEQHRLAA
;
A
#
# COMPACT_ATOMS: atom_id res chain seq x y z
N PRO A 1 14.17 -16.27 -4.07
CA PRO A 1 12.96 -16.13 -3.25
C PRO A 1 12.86 -14.70 -2.64
N HIS A 2 12.38 -13.75 -3.45
CA HIS A 2 12.16 -12.34 -3.06
C HIS A 2 10.74 -11.85 -3.44
N HIS A 3 9.84 -12.78 -3.80
CA HIS A 3 8.55 -12.45 -4.39
C HIS A 3 7.68 -11.60 -3.45
N PHE A 4 7.57 -11.95 -2.17
CA PHE A 4 6.71 -11.24 -1.23
C PHE A 4 7.23 -9.84 -0.83
N SER A 5 8.55 -9.64 -0.78
CA SER A 5 9.13 -8.35 -0.40
C SER A 5 8.88 -7.28 -1.47
N ASN A 6 8.98 -7.65 -2.76
CA ASN A 6 8.71 -6.71 -3.85
C ASN A 6 7.22 -6.31 -3.92
N GLU A 7 6.32 -7.23 -3.59
CA GLU A 7 4.88 -6.98 -3.55
C GLU A 7 4.46 -6.04 -2.44
N ALA A 8 4.95 -6.31 -1.22
CA ALA A 8 4.70 -5.43 -0.08
C ALA A 8 5.25 -4.03 -0.36
N ASP A 9 6.43 -3.92 -0.96
CA ASP A 9 7.01 -2.64 -1.35
C ASP A 9 6.20 -1.91 -2.42
N LEU A 10 5.67 -2.61 -3.43
CA LEU A 10 4.80 -2.01 -4.45
C LEU A 10 3.55 -1.41 -3.80
N ILE A 11 2.84 -2.19 -2.99
CA ILE A 11 1.58 -1.76 -2.35
C ILE A 11 1.84 -0.58 -1.41
N ASN A 12 2.91 -0.63 -0.61
CA ASN A 12 3.29 0.47 0.27
C ASN A 12 3.62 1.74 -0.53
N ARG A 13 4.35 1.64 -1.64
CA ARG A 13 4.65 2.81 -2.48
C ARG A 13 3.40 3.43 -3.09
N LEU A 14 2.40 2.62 -3.45
CA LEU A 14 1.12 3.13 -3.94
C LEU A 14 0.36 3.87 -2.84
N ALA A 15 0.16 3.24 -1.68
CA ALA A 15 -0.67 3.81 -0.62
C ALA A 15 0.02 4.93 0.19
N LEU A 16 1.35 4.84 0.39
CA LEU A 16 2.11 5.69 1.30
C LEU A 16 3.10 6.62 0.57
N GLY A 17 3.30 6.43 -0.74
CA GLY A 17 4.36 7.11 -1.50
C GLY A 17 5.78 6.63 -1.19
N MET A 18 5.95 5.69 -0.26
CA MET A 18 7.25 5.17 0.17
C MET A 18 7.17 3.72 0.65
N THR A 19 8.30 3.08 0.93
CA THR A 19 8.30 1.73 1.53
C THR A 19 7.93 1.80 3.01
N ALA A 20 7.40 0.71 3.57
CA ALA A 20 7.10 0.64 5.02
C ALA A 20 8.33 0.92 5.90
N ALA A 21 9.53 0.54 5.45
CA ALA A 21 10.77 0.85 6.15
C ALA A 21 11.04 2.36 6.21
N LYS A 22 10.86 3.08 5.09
CA LYS A 22 10.99 4.54 5.05
C LYS A 22 9.91 5.23 5.88
N PHE A 23 8.67 4.74 5.81
CA PHE A 23 7.56 5.25 6.60
C PHE A 23 7.85 5.15 8.09
N ARG A 24 8.35 4.00 8.57
CA ARG A 24 8.76 3.83 9.98
C ARG A 24 9.80 4.84 10.41
N VAL A 25 10.82 5.07 9.60
CA VAL A 25 11.87 6.06 9.92
C VAL A 25 11.29 7.49 9.95
N HIS A 26 10.45 7.84 8.97
CA HIS A 26 9.84 9.17 8.87
C HIS A 26 8.91 9.50 10.05
N HIS A 27 8.20 8.50 10.57
CA HIS A 27 7.26 8.63 11.68
C HIS A 27 7.84 8.17 13.03
N GLU A 28 9.16 7.98 13.10
CA GLU A 28 9.88 7.57 14.33
C GLU A 28 9.31 6.30 15.00
N ILE A 29 8.76 5.38 14.19
CA ILE A 29 8.11 4.15 14.64
C ILE A 29 9.17 3.09 14.97
N GLY A 30 9.19 2.63 16.21
CA GLY A 30 10.06 1.56 16.67
C GLY A 30 9.80 0.22 15.96
N LYS A 31 10.83 -0.64 15.89
CA LYS A 31 10.77 -1.92 15.16
C LYS A 31 9.66 -2.87 15.64
N LYS A 32 9.27 -2.77 16.91
CA LYS A 32 8.24 -3.61 17.53
C LYS A 32 6.84 -2.99 17.47
N GLU A 33 6.73 -1.73 17.06
CA GLU A 33 5.46 -1.03 17.03
C GLU A 33 4.68 -1.35 15.74
N PRO A 34 3.37 -1.54 15.84
CA PRO A 34 2.50 -1.80 14.70
C PRO A 34 2.41 -0.56 13.81
N ILE A 35 2.87 -0.67 12.56
CA ILE A 35 2.80 0.45 11.59
C ILE A 35 1.36 0.91 11.34
N ARG A 36 0.37 0.01 11.45
CA ARG A 36 -1.04 0.29 11.18
C ARG A 36 -1.62 1.37 12.09
N ASP A 37 -1.08 1.53 13.29
CA ASP A 37 -1.55 2.53 14.27
C ASP A 37 -1.16 3.97 13.85
N TYR A 38 -0.27 4.10 12.86
CA TYR A 38 0.21 5.37 12.32
C TYR A 38 -0.34 5.65 10.92
N LEU A 39 -1.16 4.75 10.38
CA LEU A 39 -1.77 4.90 9.07
C LEU A 39 -3.13 5.57 9.20
N THR A 40 -3.47 6.39 8.23
CA THR A 40 -4.81 6.97 8.13
C THR A 40 -5.84 5.91 7.69
N PRO A 41 -7.14 6.13 7.94
CA PRO A 41 -8.20 5.24 7.47
C PRO A 41 -8.11 4.93 5.97
N GLU A 42 -7.91 5.91 5.08
CA GLU A 42 -7.81 5.64 3.64
C GLU A 42 -6.53 4.88 3.27
N GLN A 43 -5.40 5.13 3.95
CA GLN A 43 -4.17 4.34 3.76
C GLN A 43 -4.38 2.89 4.17
N ILE A 44 -5.03 2.65 5.31
CA ILE A 44 -5.37 1.31 5.79
C ILE A 44 -6.27 0.60 4.79
N HIS A 45 -7.31 1.29 4.30
CA HIS A 45 -8.25 0.75 3.33
C HIS A 45 -7.56 0.37 2.02
N CYS A 46 -6.80 1.30 1.43
CA CYS A 46 -6.04 1.09 0.20
C CYS A 46 -5.08 -0.09 0.32
N ILE A 47 -4.26 -0.16 1.39
CA ILE A 47 -3.31 -1.26 1.58
C ILE A 47 -4.05 -2.61 1.69
N THR A 48 -5.14 -2.63 2.46
CA THR A 48 -5.89 -3.87 2.71
C THR A 48 -6.52 -4.41 1.42
N GLU A 49 -7.13 -3.55 0.60
CA GLU A 49 -7.75 -3.95 -0.66
C GLU A 49 -6.70 -4.41 -1.70
N LEU A 50 -5.59 -3.68 -1.84
CA LEU A 50 -4.51 -4.08 -2.75
C LEU A 50 -3.85 -5.40 -2.32
N GLN A 51 -3.68 -5.65 -1.01
CA GLN A 51 -3.15 -6.92 -0.51
C GLN A 51 -4.10 -8.09 -0.78
N ARG A 52 -5.41 -7.89 -0.61
CA ARG A 52 -6.44 -8.89 -0.92
C ARG A 52 -6.43 -9.24 -2.40
N ALA A 53 -6.49 -8.24 -3.28
CA ALA A 53 -6.44 -8.43 -4.72
C ALA A 53 -5.17 -9.16 -5.15
N ASN A 54 -4.02 -8.76 -4.62
CA ASN A 54 -2.75 -9.40 -4.92
C ASN A 54 -2.70 -10.87 -4.50
N THR A 55 -3.26 -11.20 -3.34
CA THR A 55 -3.38 -12.58 -2.86
C THR A 55 -4.18 -13.43 -3.83
N VAL A 56 -5.29 -12.89 -4.35
CA VAL A 56 -6.10 -13.54 -5.39
C VAL A 56 -5.31 -13.73 -6.67
N PHE A 57 -4.62 -12.70 -7.17
CA PHE A 57 -3.85 -12.82 -8.40
C PHE A 57 -2.69 -13.82 -8.30
N ILE A 58 -2.02 -13.91 -7.14
CA ILE A 58 -1.02 -14.94 -6.88
C ILE A 58 -1.65 -16.33 -6.96
N SER A 59 -2.84 -16.51 -6.35
CA SER A 59 -3.54 -17.80 -6.40
C SER A 59 -3.98 -18.19 -7.82
N MET A 60 -4.17 -17.21 -8.70
CA MET A 60 -4.46 -17.41 -10.13
C MET A 60 -3.20 -17.69 -10.97
N GLY A 61 -2.00 -17.72 -10.36
CA GLY A 61 -0.74 -17.99 -11.05
C GLY A 61 -0.23 -16.83 -11.90
N TRP A 62 -0.71 -15.60 -11.66
CA TRP A 62 -0.27 -14.44 -12.42
C TRP A 62 1.16 -14.06 -12.10
N ASP A 63 1.91 -13.63 -13.12
CA ASP A 63 3.26 -13.16 -12.94
C ASP A 63 3.32 -11.79 -12.23
N PHE A 64 4.52 -11.36 -11.87
CA PHE A 64 4.72 -10.11 -11.14
C PHE A 64 4.28 -8.87 -11.95
N GLU A 65 4.60 -8.81 -13.24
CA GLU A 65 4.33 -7.63 -14.06
C GLU A 65 2.83 -7.48 -14.33
N GLN A 66 2.13 -8.58 -14.57
CA GLN A 66 0.66 -8.62 -14.66
C GLN A 66 0.00 -8.06 -13.40
N ARG A 67 0.41 -8.57 -12.22
CA ARG A 67 -0.14 -8.12 -10.93
C ARG A 67 0.16 -6.67 -10.67
N LYS A 68 1.39 -6.25 -10.94
CA LYS A 68 1.84 -4.87 -10.78
C LYS A 68 0.99 -3.89 -11.59
N GLU A 69 0.70 -4.20 -12.84
CA GLU A 69 -0.11 -3.34 -13.70
C GLU A 69 -1.55 -3.22 -13.20
N VAL A 70 -2.17 -4.35 -12.86
CA VAL A 70 -3.56 -4.35 -12.37
C VAL A 70 -3.68 -3.65 -11.02
N LEU A 71 -2.74 -3.86 -10.10
CA LEU A 71 -2.74 -3.17 -8.79
C LEU A 71 -2.58 -1.65 -8.93
N ARG A 72 -1.74 -1.18 -9.87
CA ARG A 72 -1.66 0.26 -10.20
C ARG A 72 -2.99 0.77 -10.73
N GLY A 73 -3.61 0.05 -11.66
CA GLY A 73 -4.91 0.41 -12.21
C GLY A 73 -6.01 0.49 -11.14
N MET A 74 -6.02 -0.46 -10.19
CA MET A 74 -6.94 -0.44 -9.05
C MET A 74 -6.69 0.75 -8.13
N PHE A 75 -5.43 1.05 -7.81
CA PHE A 75 -5.06 2.22 -7.03
C PHE A 75 -5.56 3.52 -7.66
N GLU A 76 -5.24 3.74 -8.94
CA GLU A 76 -5.61 4.97 -9.64
C GLU A 76 -7.13 5.18 -9.70
N ARG A 77 -7.89 4.10 -9.89
CA ARG A 77 -9.36 4.17 -10.02
C ARG A 77 -10.08 4.34 -8.68
N ASN A 78 -9.62 3.64 -7.64
CA ASN A 78 -10.41 3.45 -6.43
C ASN A 78 -9.85 4.19 -5.21
N HIS A 79 -8.55 4.48 -5.17
CA HIS A 79 -7.88 4.92 -3.94
C HIS A 79 -7.15 6.26 -4.06
N ARG A 80 -6.70 6.64 -5.27
CA ARG A 80 -5.94 7.89 -5.45
C ARG A 80 -6.69 9.13 -4.98
N GLN A 81 -7.93 9.30 -5.42
CA GLN A 81 -8.72 10.49 -5.08
C GLN A 81 -9.09 10.54 -3.57
N PRO A 82 -9.60 9.47 -2.95
CA PRO A 82 -9.84 9.44 -1.50
C PRO A 82 -8.61 9.76 -0.65
N LEU A 83 -7.43 9.22 -1.02
CA LEU A 83 -6.18 9.50 -0.31
C LEU A 83 -5.78 10.97 -0.39
N ILE A 84 -5.92 11.60 -1.56
CA ILE A 84 -5.63 13.02 -1.75
C ILE A 84 -6.57 13.88 -0.90
N GLU A 85 -7.87 13.57 -0.92
CA GLU A 85 -8.88 14.29 -0.14
C GLU A 85 -8.66 14.18 1.37
N GLU A 86 -8.28 13.00 1.86
CA GLU A 86 -7.94 12.79 3.26
C GLU A 86 -6.68 13.58 3.66
N GLN A 87 -5.64 13.57 2.83
CA GLN A 87 -4.43 14.38 3.08
C GLN A 87 -4.74 15.88 3.16
N HIS A 88 -5.56 16.41 2.24
CA HIS A 88 -5.99 17.80 2.29
C HIS A 88 -6.80 18.11 3.55
N ARG A 89 -7.66 17.19 3.99
CA ARG A 89 -8.47 17.36 5.20
C ARG A 89 -7.62 17.38 6.48
N LEU A 90 -6.57 16.58 6.55
CA LEU A 90 -5.66 16.51 7.70
C LEU A 90 -4.68 17.69 7.75
N ALA A 91 -4.42 18.35 6.62
CA ALA A 91 -3.53 19.50 6.50
C ALA A 91 -4.23 20.86 6.70
N ALA A 92 -5.56 20.88 6.76
CA ALA A 92 -6.38 22.07 6.96
C ALA A 92 -6.64 22.32 8.46
#